data_AF-A0A246BIQ1-F1
#
_entry.id   AF-A0A246BIQ1-F1
#
_cell.length_a   1.000
_cell.length_b   1.000
_cell.length_c   1.000
_cell.angle_alpha   90.00
_cell.angle_beta   90.00
_cell.angle_gamma   90.00
#
_symmetry.space_group_name_H-M   'P 1'
#
loop_
_entity.id
_entity.type
_entity.pdbx_description
1 polymer ?
#
loop_
_entity_poly.entity_id
_entity_poly.type
_entity_poly.pdbx_seq_one_letter_code
_entity_poly.pdbx_strand_id
1 'polypeptide(L)'
;MSLPVQQNKWYFVLTLVYGIAVLVDWLFVPDGSEWQWVNFGLGQLKLAALFGLVALWASRRWVFARLVIVWVALAVIGWPKTL
;
A
#
# COMPACT_ATOMS: atom_id res chain seq x y z
N MET A 1 18.05 11.50 16.08
CA MET A 1 17.85 12.21 14.80
C MET A 1 16.37 12.51 14.65
N SER A 2 15.94 13.76 14.72
CA SER A 2 14.56 14.15 14.44
C SER A 2 14.33 14.12 12.93
N LEU A 3 13.27 13.43 12.49
CA LEU A 3 12.84 13.51 11.10
C LEU A 3 12.37 14.95 10.82
N PRO A 4 12.67 15.53 9.65
CA PRO A 4 12.10 16.81 9.26
C PRO A 4 10.57 16.75 9.36
N VAL A 5 9.94 17.80 9.90
CA VAL A 5 8.50 17.84 10.28
C VAL A 5 7.58 17.29 9.20
N GLN A 6 7.90 17.54 7.92
CA GLN A 6 7.12 17.06 6.78
C GLN A 6 7.22 15.54 6.57
N GLN A 7 8.39 14.94 6.76
CA GLN A 7 8.58 13.49 6.69
C GLN A 7 7.84 12.79 7.84
N ASN A 8 7.78 13.43 9.02
CA ASN A 8 7.05 12.90 10.17
C ASN A 8 5.53 12.88 9.95
N LYS A 9 4.96 13.91 9.29
CA LYS A 9 3.55 13.94 8.91
C LYS A 9 3.19 12.83 7.91
N TRP A 10 4.01 12.66 6.87
CA TRP A 10 3.75 11.61 5.88
C TRP A 10 3.93 10.20 6.46
N TYR A 11 4.91 10.00 7.33
CA TYR A 11 5.06 8.75 8.05
C TYR A 11 3.80 8.40 8.85
N PHE A 12 3.27 9.36 9.60
CA PHE A 12 2.02 9.17 10.36
C PHE A 12 0.84 8.84 9.44
N VAL A 13 0.64 9.61 8.37
CA VAL A 13 -0.47 9.39 7.42
C VAL A 13 -0.39 8.01 6.76
N LEU A 14 0.79 7.61 6.26
CA LEU A 14 0.95 6.32 5.60
C LEU A 14 0.76 5.16 6.57
N THR A 15 1.27 5.29 7.79
CA THR A 15 1.06 4.29 8.85
C THR A 15 -0.42 4.18 9.22
N LEU A 16 -1.12 5.32 9.32
CA LEU A 16 -2.55 5.36 9.62
C LEU A 16 -3.37 4.70 8.52
N VAL A 17 -3.10 5.04 7.24
CA VAL A 17 -3.78 4.44 6.09
C VAL A 17 -3.54 2.94 6.05
N TYR A 18 -2.31 2.49 6.27
CA TYR A 18 -1.98 1.07 6.34
C TYR A 18 -2.75 0.37 7.48
N GLY A 19 -2.73 0.94 8.68
CA GLY A 19 -3.43 0.39 9.83
C GLY A 19 -4.94 0.28 9.61
N ILE A 20 -5.57 1.33 9.07
CA ILE A 20 -7.00 1.31 8.73
C ILE A 20 -7.29 0.25 7.67
N ALA A 21 -6.46 0.14 6.62
CA ALA A 21 -6.64 -0.87 5.59
C ALA A 21 -6.54 -2.30 6.15
N VAL A 22 -5.64 -2.55 7.11
CA VAL A 22 -5.53 -3.84 7.81
C VAL A 22 -6.76 -4.10 8.67
N LEU A 23 -7.24 -3.11 9.42
CA LEU A 23 -8.45 -3.26 10.25
C LEU A 23 -9.69 -3.51 9.39
N VAL A 24 -9.84 -2.80 8.27
CA VAL A 24 -10.96 -2.99 7.35
C VAL A 24 -10.96 -4.40 6.78
N ASP A 25 -9.81 -4.85 6.29
CA ASP A 25 -9.63 -6.20 5.74
C ASP A 25 -9.97 -7.28 6.77
N TRP A 26 -9.48 -7.11 8.01
CA TRP A 26 -9.67 -8.12 9.06
C TRP A 26 -11.08 -8.18 9.64
N LEU A 27 -11.76 -7.03 9.76
CA LEU A 27 -13.06 -6.94 10.44
C LEU A 27 -14.25 -6.99 9.49
N PHE A 28 -14.10 -6.53 8.25
CA PHE A 28 -15.23 -6.25 7.37
C PHE A 28 -15.20 -7.00 6.03
N VAL A 29 -14.07 -7.60 5.64
CA VAL A 29 -13.98 -8.27 4.34
C VAL A 29 -13.90 -9.78 4.52
N PRO A 30 -14.96 -10.52 4.18
CA PRO A 30 -14.95 -11.97 4.24
C PRO A 30 -14.05 -12.58 3.17
N ASP A 31 -13.47 -13.72 3.47
CA ASP A 31 -12.78 -14.55 2.48
C ASP A 31 -13.82 -15.14 1.50
N GLY A 32 -13.73 -14.76 0.22
CA GLY A 32 -14.65 -15.25 -0.80
C GLY A 32 -14.44 -14.64 -2.19
N SER A 33 -14.90 -15.34 -3.23
CA SER A 33 -14.78 -14.89 -4.62
C SER A 33 -15.54 -13.58 -4.89
N GLU A 34 -16.60 -13.33 -4.13
CA GLU A 34 -17.45 -12.13 -4.25
C GLU A 34 -16.72 -10.84 -3.86
N TRP A 35 -15.73 -10.94 -2.96
CA TRP A 35 -14.98 -9.80 -2.43
C TRP A 35 -13.58 -9.66 -3.06
N GLN A 36 -13.28 -10.42 -4.12
CA GLN A 36 -11.95 -10.42 -4.76
C GLN A 36 -11.48 -9.03 -5.16
N TRP A 37 -12.36 -8.17 -5.66
CA TRP A 37 -12.04 -6.79 -6.02
C TRP A 37 -11.72 -5.90 -4.81
N VAL A 38 -12.43 -6.12 -3.71
CA VAL A 38 -12.21 -5.38 -2.45
C VAL A 38 -10.92 -5.84 -1.79
N ASN A 39 -10.69 -7.14 -1.70
CA ASN A 39 -9.44 -7.74 -1.22
C ASN A 39 -8.24 -7.28 -2.05
N PHE A 40 -8.37 -7.27 -3.37
CA PHE A 40 -7.34 -6.74 -4.26
C PHE A 40 -7.07 -5.25 -4.01
N GLY A 41 -8.13 -4.43 -3.93
CA GLY A 41 -8.01 -3.00 -3.64
C GLY A 41 -7.33 -2.70 -2.30
N LEU A 42 -7.70 -3.42 -1.24
CA LEU A 42 -7.08 -3.30 0.08
C LEU A 42 -5.62 -3.76 0.07
N GLY A 43 -5.32 -4.84 -0.66
CA GLY A 43 -3.94 -5.30 -0.89
C GLY A 43 -3.09 -4.22 -1.58
N GLN A 44 -3.62 -3.60 -2.64
CA GLN A 44 -2.94 -2.50 -3.34
C GLN A 44 -2.74 -1.27 -2.45
N LEU A 45 -3.73 -0.93 -1.62
CA LEU A 45 -3.65 0.20 -0.69
C LEU A 45 -2.59 -0.02 0.39
N LYS A 46 -2.54 -1.23 0.97
CA LYS A 46 -1.52 -1.65 1.93
C LYS A 46 -0.12 -1.59 1.30
N LEU A 47 0.04 -2.12 0.09
CA LEU A 47 1.32 -2.09 -0.64
C LEU A 47 1.76 -0.65 -0.96
N ALA A 48 0.85 0.19 -1.43
CA ALA A 48 1.14 1.58 -1.74
C ALA A 48 1.59 2.35 -0.49
N ALA A 49 0.94 2.14 0.66
CA ALA A 49 1.34 2.74 1.92
C ALA A 49 2.74 2.29 2.35
N LEU A 50 3.03 0.98 2.23
CA LEU A 50 4.34 0.39 2.53
C LEU A 50 5.44 0.96 1.62
N PHE A 51 5.19 1.05 0.32
CA PHE A 51 6.14 1.63 -0.63
C PHE A 51 6.33 3.13 -0.41
N GLY A 52 5.28 3.84 -0.02
CA GLY A 52 5.38 5.22 0.43
C GLY A 52 6.31 5.37 1.63
N LEU A 53 6.21 4.48 2.63
CA LEU A 53 7.09 4.48 3.80
C LEU A 53 8.55 4.21 3.41
N VAL A 54 8.80 3.23 2.54
CA VAL A 54 10.14 2.94 2.01
C VAL A 54 10.69 4.15 1.23
N ALA A 55 9.85 4.81 0.44
CA ALA A 55 10.25 5.98 -0.34
C ALA A 55 10.61 7.18 0.54
N LEU A 56 9.96 7.35 1.70
CA LEU A 56 10.33 8.41 2.66
C LEU A 56 11.76 8.23 3.19
N TRP A 57 12.30 7.02 3.22
CA TRP A 57 13.64 6.74 3.75
C TRP A 57 14.69 6.57 2.64
N ALA A 58 14.26 6.53 1.39
CA ALA A 58 15.15 6.40 0.24
C ALA A 58 15.73 7.77 -0.18
N SER A 59 17.05 7.89 -0.15
CA SER A 59 17.75 9.10 -0.63
C SER A 59 17.79 9.22 -2.16
N ARG A 60 17.51 8.13 -2.89
CA ARG A 60 17.63 8.05 -4.36
C ARG A 60 16.25 8.11 -5.02
N ARG A 61 16.03 9.12 -5.88
CA ARG A 61 14.78 9.31 -6.65
C ARG A 61 14.38 8.10 -7.51
N TRP A 62 15.35 7.32 -7.98
CA TRP A 62 15.09 6.08 -8.75
C TRP A 62 14.39 4.98 -7.96
N VAL A 63 14.48 5.00 -6.63
CA VAL A 63 13.79 4.02 -5.78
C VAL A 63 12.29 4.19 -5.91
N PHE A 64 11.79 5.44 -5.96
CA PHE A 64 10.36 5.69 -6.17
C PHE A 64 9.87 5.12 -7.50
N ALA A 65 10.59 5.38 -8.60
CA ALA A 65 10.24 4.84 -9.91
C ALA A 65 10.20 3.30 -9.92
N ARG A 66 11.20 2.65 -9.29
CA ARG A 66 11.21 1.17 -9.16
C ARG A 66 10.06 0.64 -8.32
N LEU A 67 9.73 1.30 -7.21
CA LEU A 67 8.61 0.91 -6.35
C LEU A 67 7.28 1.02 -7.09
N VAL A 68 7.07 2.08 -7.87
CA VAL A 68 5.86 2.22 -8.70
C VAL A 68 5.80 1.12 -9.76
N ILE A 69 6.91 0.81 -10.43
CA ILE A 69 6.96 -0.27 -11.43
C ILE A 69 6.61 -1.63 -10.79
N VAL A 70 7.21 -1.94 -9.65
CA VAL A 70 6.91 -3.19 -8.90
C VAL A 70 5.45 -3.22 -8.47
N TRP A 71 4.92 -2.10 -7.97
CA TRP A 71 3.53 -1.99 -7.56
C TRP A 71 2.56 -2.28 -8.71
N VAL A 72 2.77 -1.64 -9.87
CA VAL A 72 1.96 -1.87 -11.06
C VAL A 72 2.09 -3.32 -11.54
N ALA A 73 3.29 -3.90 -11.54
CA ALA A 73 3.50 -5.29 -11.93
C ALA A 73 2.72 -6.26 -11.00
N LEU A 74 2.78 -6.05 -9.69
CA LEU A 74 2.01 -6.83 -8.71
C LEU A 74 0.50 -6.63 -8.91
N ALA A 75 0.05 -5.42 -9.23
CA ALA A 75 -1.35 -5.14 -9.52
C ALA A 75 -1.85 -5.91 -10.76
N VAL A 76 -1.06 -5.94 -11.83
CA VAL A 76 -1.41 -6.68 -13.04
C VAL A 76 -1.45 -8.20 -12.79
N ILE A 77 -0.49 -8.73 -12.03
CA ILE A 77 -0.42 -10.16 -11.71
C ILE A 77 -1.58 -10.58 -10.78
N GLY A 78 -1.84 -9.79 -9.75
CA GLY A 78 -2.89 -10.05 -8.77
C GLY A 78 -4.29 -9.65 -9.22
N TRP A 79 -4.43 -9.11 -10.43
CA TRP A 79 -5.70 -8.58 -10.94
C TRP A 79 -6.77 -9.67 -10.90
N PRO A 80 -7.89 -9.45 -10.19
CA PRO A 80 -8.93 -10.46 -10.07
C PRO A 80 -9.54 -10.73 -11.44
N LYS A 81 -9.54 -12.01 -11.83
CA LYS A 81 -10.16 -12.47 -13.07
C LYS A 81 -11.60 -12.82 -12.74
N THR A 82 -12.54 -12.14 -13.38
CA THR A 82 -13.93 -12.58 -13.39
C THR A 82 -13.97 -13.92 -14.11
N LEU A 83 -14.23 -14.99 -13.34
CA LEU A 83 -14.60 -16.31 -13.88
C LEU A 83 -15.93 -16.22 -14.61
#